data_AF-A0A972RJB7-F1
#
_entry.id   AF-A0A972RJB7-F1
#
_cell.length_a   1.000
_cell.length_b   1.000
_cell.length_c   1.000
_cell.angle_alpha   90.00
_cell.angle_beta   90.00
_cell.angle_gamma   90.00
#
_symmetry.space_group_name_H-M   'P 1'
#
loop_
_entity.id
_entity.type
_entity.pdbx_description
1 polymer ?
#
loop_
_entity_poly.entity_id
_entity_poly.type
_entity_poly.pdbx_seq_one_letter_code
_entity_poly.pdbx_strand_id
1 'polypeptide(L)'
;MTDKTIYPYIHYPRITDLDLQMAELIYPILVELAPSGKTITYKEVVESIKERHPDIPEVKRLHHRHIGRRLGTIWQFTEKHGCPHIGTLVINQDTRECGKGVTKFLDPVAERKKVRSFDWSTVDIGFKKHIKKTKVAQKAQEKKPKKRTYDDAKELFFDFWDGIKKDFPVSSTGMAEFRDELIAAVQ
;
A
#
# COMPACT_ATOMS: atom_id res chain seq x y z
N MET A 1 0.31 18.88 -18.27
CA MET A 1 1.55 18.26 -17.78
C MET A 1 1.34 16.76 -17.84
N THR A 2 2.05 16.08 -18.74
CA THR A 2 1.91 14.64 -18.99
C THR A 2 2.19 13.85 -17.72
N ASP A 3 1.21 13.08 -17.27
CA ASP A 3 1.29 12.11 -16.17
C ASP A 3 2.25 10.98 -16.59
N LYS A 4 3.56 11.26 -16.57
CA LYS A 4 4.60 10.28 -16.83
C LYS A 4 4.87 9.55 -15.53
N THR A 5 4.11 8.49 -15.27
CA THR A 5 4.53 7.44 -14.34
C THR A 5 5.88 6.89 -14.81
N ILE A 6 6.86 6.92 -13.92
CA ILE A 6 8.22 6.46 -14.19
C ILE A 6 8.24 4.92 -14.19
N TYR A 7 7.36 4.27 -13.41
CA TYR A 7 7.14 2.82 -13.42
C TYR A 7 5.65 2.45 -13.53
N PRO A 8 5.12 2.22 -14.75
CA PRO A 8 3.70 1.96 -14.98
C PRO A 8 3.19 0.64 -14.36
N TYR A 9 4.09 -0.25 -13.93
CA TYR A 9 3.75 -1.58 -13.41
C TYR A 9 3.64 -1.65 -11.88
N ILE A 10 3.98 -0.57 -11.16
CA ILE A 10 3.86 -0.54 -9.70
C ILE A 10 2.47 -0.01 -9.33
N HIS A 11 1.49 -0.91 -9.26
CA HIS A 11 0.13 -0.58 -8.82
C HIS A 11 0.02 -0.65 -7.29
N TYR A 12 -0.08 0.51 -6.64
CA TYR A 12 -0.40 0.57 -5.22
C TYR A 12 -1.92 0.63 -4.99
N PRO A 13 -2.42 -0.04 -3.93
CA PRO A 13 -3.84 -0.07 -3.61
C PRO A 13 -4.37 1.31 -3.24
N ARG A 14 -5.70 1.47 -3.27
CA ARG A 14 -6.39 2.71 -2.85
C ARG A 14 -5.84 3.19 -1.50
N ILE A 15 -5.27 4.39 -1.49
CA ILE A 15 -4.72 5.04 -0.30
C ILE A 15 -5.84 5.25 0.71
N THR A 16 -5.57 4.91 1.98
CA THR A 16 -6.45 5.20 3.13
C THR A 16 -5.91 6.36 3.97
N ASP A 17 -6.71 6.90 4.89
CA ASP A 17 -6.26 7.93 5.85
C ASP A 17 -5.09 7.45 6.71
N LEU A 18 -5.13 6.18 7.15
CA LEU A 18 -4.03 5.57 7.88
C LEU A 18 -2.76 5.49 7.03
N ASP A 19 -2.89 5.18 5.74
CA ASP A 19 -1.74 5.14 4.83
C ASP A 19 -1.10 6.54 4.70
N LEU A 20 -1.91 7.61 4.63
CA LEU A 20 -1.42 8.99 4.60
C LEU A 20 -0.78 9.42 5.90
N GLN A 21 -1.41 9.12 7.05
CA GLN A 21 -0.88 9.45 8.37
C GLN A 21 0.46 8.76 8.60
N MET A 22 0.55 7.46 8.30
CA MET A 22 1.81 6.73 8.48
C MET A 22 2.88 7.20 7.49
N ALA A 23 2.52 7.51 6.24
CA ALA A 23 3.46 8.05 5.26
C ALA A 23 4.03 9.41 5.71
N GLU A 24 3.21 10.26 6.32
CA GLU A 24 3.61 11.54 6.94
C GLU A 24 4.66 11.36 8.04
N LEU A 25 4.63 10.25 8.78
CA LEU A 25 5.61 9.94 9.84
C LEU A 25 6.85 9.20 9.30
N ILE A 26 6.68 8.32 8.32
CA ILE A 26 7.79 7.54 7.73
C ILE A 26 8.69 8.43 6.86
N TYR A 27 8.11 9.33 6.07
CA TYR A 27 8.84 10.08 5.05
C TYR A 27 10.01 10.91 5.62
N PRO A 28 9.87 11.69 6.72
CA PRO A 28 10.98 12.42 7.31
C PRO A 28 12.15 11.53 7.72
N ILE A 29 11.87 10.35 8.29
CA ILE A 29 12.91 9.37 8.69
C ILE A 29 13.72 8.94 7.45
N LEU A 30 13.06 8.69 6.32
CA LEU A 30 13.74 8.28 5.10
C LEU A 30 14.54 9.42 4.47
N VAL A 31 14.01 10.65 4.50
CA VAL A 31 14.72 11.84 4.01
C VAL A 31 15.97 12.12 4.81
N GLU A 32 15.91 12.00 6.14
CA GLU A 32 17.08 12.12 7.02
C GLU A 32 18.13 11.03 6.74
N LEU A 33 17.69 9.81 6.43
CA LEU A 33 18.57 8.68 6.14
C LEU A 33 19.23 8.78 4.75
N ALA A 34 18.54 9.34 3.77
CA ALA A 34 18.91 9.29 2.36
C ALA A 34 20.35 9.77 2.04
N PRO A 35 20.86 10.89 2.58
CA PRO A 35 22.23 11.36 2.32
C PRO A 35 23.32 10.38 2.76
N SER A 36 23.03 9.57 3.78
CA SER A 36 23.98 8.56 4.28
C SER A 36 24.13 7.37 3.34
N GLY A 37 23.11 7.11 2.50
CA GLY A 37 23.01 5.90 1.67
C GLY A 37 22.87 4.59 2.46
N LYS A 38 22.73 4.68 3.79
CA LYS A 38 22.50 3.50 4.65
C LYS A 38 21.08 2.99 4.46
N THR A 39 20.89 1.71 4.74
CA THR A 39 19.58 1.07 4.77
C THR A 39 19.06 0.95 6.19
N ILE A 40 17.74 0.92 6.31
CA ILE A 40 17.00 0.66 7.54
C ILE A 40 16.06 -0.53 7.33
N THR A 41 15.82 -1.33 8.34
CA THR A 41 14.87 -2.45 8.27
C THR A 41 13.44 -1.97 8.51
N TYR A 42 12.46 -2.75 8.05
CA TYR A 42 11.05 -2.48 8.36
C TYR A 42 10.76 -2.40 9.86
N LYS A 43 11.52 -3.14 10.69
CA LYS A 43 11.38 -3.14 12.15
C LYS A 43 11.92 -1.83 12.74
N GLU A 44 13.13 -1.43 12.35
CA GLU A 44 13.75 -0.19 12.82
C GLU A 44 12.94 1.06 12.41
N VAL A 45 12.29 1.06 11.25
CA VAL A 45 11.34 2.12 10.87
C VAL A 45 10.20 2.22 11.88
N VAL A 46 9.60 1.09 12.27
CA VAL A 46 8.50 1.09 13.26
C VAL A 46 8.99 1.58 14.61
N GLU A 47 10.17 1.14 15.05
CA GLU A 47 10.77 1.56 16.32
C GLU A 47 11.03 3.07 16.33
N SER A 48 11.62 3.60 15.25
CA SER A 48 11.86 5.04 15.08
C SER A 48 10.57 5.86 15.14
N ILE A 49 9.48 5.37 14.53
CA ILE A 49 8.19 6.07 14.57
C ILE A 49 7.58 6.01 15.98
N LYS A 50 7.66 4.85 16.65
CA LYS A 50 7.14 4.69 18.01
C LYS A 50 7.88 5.57 19.01
N GLU A 51 9.19 5.70 18.85
CA GLU A 51 10.02 6.57 19.68
C GLU A 51 9.69 8.06 19.47
N ARG A 52 9.55 8.50 18.20
CA ARG A 52 9.26 9.91 17.87
C ARG A 52 7.81 10.31 18.15
N HIS A 53 6.87 9.36 18.10
CA HIS A 53 5.43 9.63 18.18
C HIS A 53 4.69 8.64 19.10
N PRO A 54 5.08 8.54 20.39
CA PRO A 54 4.51 7.56 21.30
C PRO A 54 3.03 7.81 21.59
N ASP A 55 2.54 9.04 21.45
CA ASP A 55 1.18 9.41 21.84
C ASP A 55 0.11 9.06 20.80
N ILE A 56 0.51 8.71 19.58
CA ILE A 56 -0.42 8.38 18.48
C ILE A 56 -0.93 6.93 18.65
N PRO A 57 -2.23 6.69 18.86
CA PRO A 57 -2.77 5.34 19.09
C PRO A 57 -2.47 4.35 17.96
N GLU A 58 -2.52 4.82 16.71
CA GLU A 58 -2.23 4.03 15.51
C GLU A 58 -0.77 3.59 15.47
N VAL A 59 0.16 4.44 15.93
CA VAL A 59 1.59 4.15 16.00
C VAL A 59 1.87 3.05 17.02
N LYS A 60 1.19 3.06 18.18
CA LYS A 60 1.34 1.99 19.19
C LYS A 60 1.03 0.61 18.62
N ARG A 61 -0.01 0.52 17.78
CA ARG A 61 -0.48 -0.71 17.11
C ARG A 61 0.29 -1.03 15.83
N LEU A 62 1.22 -0.19 15.41
CA LEU A 62 1.96 -0.37 14.17
C LEU A 62 2.87 -1.61 14.24
N HIS A 63 2.84 -2.38 13.15
CA HIS A 63 3.63 -3.60 12.96
C HIS A 63 4.43 -3.52 11.65
N HIS A 64 5.64 -4.05 11.63
CA HIS A 64 6.60 -3.92 10.51
C HIS A 64 6.03 -4.41 9.16
N ARG A 65 5.21 -5.49 9.18
CA ARG A 65 4.49 -6.01 8.00
C ARG A 65 3.64 -4.96 7.28
N HIS A 66 3.20 -3.91 7.97
CA HIS A 66 2.36 -2.87 7.39
C HIS A 66 3.15 -1.83 6.60
N ILE A 67 4.46 -1.68 6.87
CA ILE A 67 5.28 -0.58 6.32
C ILE A 67 5.37 -0.64 4.79
N GLY A 68 5.54 -1.83 4.20
CA GLY A 68 5.72 -1.96 2.73
C GLY A 68 4.60 -1.29 1.92
N ARG A 69 3.34 -1.43 2.34
CA ARG A 69 2.21 -0.74 1.70
C ARG A 69 2.29 0.78 1.81
N ARG A 70 2.79 1.31 2.93
CA ARG A 70 2.84 2.74 3.24
C ARG A 70 4.01 3.42 2.54
N LEU A 71 5.09 2.69 2.29
CA LEU A 71 6.14 3.12 1.37
C LEU A 71 5.59 3.37 -0.03
N GLY A 72 4.55 2.63 -0.45
CA GLY A 72 3.87 2.88 -1.72
C GLY A 72 3.18 4.23 -1.81
N THR A 73 2.57 4.70 -0.72
CA THR A 73 2.00 6.05 -0.64
C THR A 73 3.08 7.12 -0.81
N ILE A 74 4.25 6.92 -0.20
CA ILE A 74 5.40 7.81 -0.37
C ILE A 74 5.86 7.79 -1.82
N TRP A 75 5.99 6.59 -2.42
CA TRP A 75 6.41 6.46 -3.81
C TRP A 75 5.49 7.20 -4.79
N GLN A 76 4.17 7.04 -4.67
CA GLN A 76 3.21 7.73 -5.53
C GLN A 76 3.36 9.25 -5.51
N PHE A 77 3.82 9.80 -4.39
CA PHE A 77 4.15 11.21 -4.30
C PHE A 77 5.51 11.51 -4.94
N THR A 78 6.57 10.83 -4.50
CA THR A 78 7.95 11.12 -4.93
C THR A 78 8.15 10.92 -6.44
N GLU A 79 7.46 9.94 -7.02
CA GLU A 79 7.46 9.67 -8.47
C GLU A 79 6.94 10.86 -9.27
N LYS A 80 5.83 11.48 -8.84
CA LYS A 80 5.24 12.65 -9.50
C LYS A 80 6.16 13.87 -9.47
N HIS A 81 7.11 13.87 -8.54
CA HIS A 81 8.13 14.90 -8.39
C HIS A 81 9.46 14.52 -9.04
N GLY A 82 9.53 13.41 -9.79
CA GLY A 82 10.74 12.96 -10.48
C GLY A 82 11.85 12.50 -9.53
N CYS A 83 11.52 12.20 -8.27
CA CYS A 83 12.49 11.80 -7.27
C CYS A 83 12.84 10.31 -7.44
N PRO A 84 14.07 9.90 -7.09
CA PRO A 84 14.45 8.49 -7.04
C PRO A 84 13.66 7.75 -5.96
N HIS A 85 13.57 6.42 -6.08
CA HIS A 85 12.70 5.62 -5.21
C HIS A 85 13.24 5.49 -3.78
N ILE A 86 12.93 6.45 -2.91
CA ILE A 86 13.42 6.50 -1.51
C ILE A 86 13.09 5.24 -0.68
N GLY A 87 12.02 4.52 -1.04
CA GLY A 87 11.67 3.26 -0.40
C GLY A 87 12.72 2.15 -0.54
N THR A 88 13.71 2.28 -1.44
CA THR A 88 14.82 1.31 -1.56
C THR A 88 15.78 1.34 -0.37
N LEU A 89 15.70 2.37 0.48
CA LEU A 89 16.42 2.40 1.74
C LEU A 89 15.86 1.41 2.76
N VAL A 90 14.61 0.96 2.58
CA VAL A 90 13.95 0.04 3.51
C VAL A 90 14.09 -1.39 3.03
N ILE A 91 14.75 -2.22 3.85
CA ILE A 91 15.08 -3.60 3.54
C ILE A 91 14.44 -4.60 4.49
N ASN A 92 14.30 -5.85 4.03
CA ASN A 92 13.96 -6.96 4.91
C ASN A 92 15.20 -7.33 5.77
N GLN A 93 14.95 -7.67 7.04
CA GLN A 93 16.02 -7.99 7.98
C GLN A 93 16.77 -9.27 7.60
N ASP A 94 16.04 -10.30 7.17
CA ASP A 94 16.58 -11.63 6.87
C ASP A 94 17.27 -11.65 5.49
N THR A 95 16.62 -11.09 4.47
CA THR A 95 17.17 -11.11 3.10
C THR A 95 18.15 -9.97 2.83
N ARG A 96 18.27 -9.00 3.75
CA ARG A 96 19.13 -7.81 3.65
C ARG A 96 18.91 -6.95 2.41
N GLU A 97 17.75 -7.08 1.78
CA GLU A 97 17.40 -6.40 0.52
C GLU A 97 15.93 -6.02 0.47
N CYS A 98 15.55 -5.20 -0.50
CA CYS A 98 14.16 -4.82 -0.74
C CYS A 98 13.25 -6.03 -1.06
N GLY A 99 11.96 -5.88 -0.78
CA GLY A 99 10.97 -6.92 -1.08
C GLY A 99 10.78 -7.14 -2.58
N LYS A 100 10.23 -8.30 -2.95
CA LYS A 100 9.96 -8.70 -4.35
C LYS A 100 9.20 -7.66 -5.18
N GLY A 101 8.35 -6.86 -4.54
CA GLY A 101 7.59 -5.79 -5.20
C GLY A 101 8.46 -4.65 -5.76
N VAL A 102 9.69 -4.49 -5.27
CA VAL A 102 10.65 -3.49 -5.76
C VAL A 102 11.68 -4.16 -6.66
N THR A 103 12.29 -5.26 -6.21
CA THR A 103 13.38 -5.94 -6.94
C THR A 103 12.95 -6.50 -8.29
N LYS A 104 11.65 -6.76 -8.50
CA LYS A 104 11.11 -7.21 -9.79
C LYS A 104 11.15 -6.12 -10.87
N PHE A 105 11.08 -4.85 -10.50
CA PHE A 105 10.91 -3.74 -11.45
C PHE A 105 12.09 -2.76 -11.45
N LEU A 106 12.98 -2.87 -10.46
CA LEU A 106 14.02 -1.89 -10.20
C LEU A 106 15.24 -2.58 -9.58
N ASP A 107 16.44 -2.14 -9.97
CA ASP A 107 17.69 -2.44 -9.26
C ASP A 107 17.80 -1.55 -8.01
N PRO A 108 17.63 -2.11 -6.79
CA PRO A 108 17.68 -1.31 -5.56
C PRO A 108 19.06 -0.75 -5.26
N VAL A 109 20.14 -1.37 -5.75
CA VAL A 109 21.51 -0.92 -5.50
C VAL A 109 21.79 0.34 -6.32
N ALA A 110 21.48 0.30 -7.62
CA ALA A 110 21.61 1.46 -8.49
C ALA A 110 20.72 2.62 -8.01
N GLU A 111 19.49 2.33 -7.60
CA GLU A 111 18.56 3.37 -7.16
C GLU A 111 18.97 4.01 -5.84
N ARG A 112 19.50 3.24 -4.87
CA ARG A 112 20.06 3.80 -3.62
C ARG A 112 21.18 4.80 -3.89
N LYS A 113 21.97 4.62 -4.94
CA LYS A 113 22.99 5.61 -5.35
C LYS A 113 22.34 6.92 -5.79
N LYS A 114 21.26 6.85 -6.58
CA LYS A 114 20.50 8.04 -6.99
C LYS A 114 19.87 8.74 -5.79
N VAL A 115 19.25 7.97 -4.88
CA VAL A 115 18.68 8.47 -3.62
C VAL A 115 19.72 9.25 -2.82
N ARG A 116 20.94 8.71 -2.69
CA ARG A 116 22.03 9.38 -1.96
C ARG A 116 22.47 10.69 -2.60
N SER A 117 22.52 10.75 -3.93
CA SER A 117 22.98 11.92 -4.68
C SER A 117 21.90 12.99 -4.90
N PHE A 118 20.64 12.69 -4.58
CA PHE A 118 19.51 13.59 -4.79
C PHE A 118 19.38 14.61 -3.65
N ASP A 119 19.02 15.85 -3.98
CA ASP A 119 18.79 16.90 -3.00
C ASP A 119 17.36 16.85 -2.45
N TRP A 120 17.21 16.19 -1.29
CA TRP A 120 15.92 16.00 -0.63
C TRP A 120 15.36 17.24 0.07
N SER A 121 16.18 18.29 0.27
CA SER A 121 15.76 19.49 1.00
C SER A 121 14.61 20.24 0.31
N THR A 122 14.54 20.13 -1.02
CA THR A 122 13.55 20.80 -1.86
C THR A 122 12.18 20.11 -1.90
N VAL A 123 12.10 18.84 -1.47
CA VAL A 123 10.90 18.00 -1.66
C VAL A 123 9.98 17.99 -0.42
N ASP A 124 10.52 18.28 0.77
CA ASP A 124 9.78 18.14 2.05
C ASP A 124 8.52 19.03 2.14
N ILE A 125 8.60 20.27 1.63
CA ILE A 125 7.46 21.21 1.62
C ILE A 125 6.32 20.69 0.74
N GLY A 126 6.65 19.96 -0.34
CA GLY A 126 5.68 19.38 -1.26
C GLY A 126 4.85 18.28 -0.62
N PHE A 127 5.46 17.46 0.25
CA PHE A 127 4.82 16.26 0.78
C PHE A 127 3.68 16.58 1.74
N LYS A 128 3.91 17.48 2.71
CA LYS A 128 2.85 17.91 3.64
C LYS A 128 1.65 18.54 2.90
N LYS A 129 1.92 19.32 1.86
CA LYS A 129 0.87 19.91 1.00
C LYS A 129 0.12 18.82 0.21
N HIS A 130 0.83 17.82 -0.30
CA HIS A 130 0.23 16.67 -0.97
C HIS A 130 -0.70 15.90 -0.05
N ILE A 131 -0.26 15.54 1.16
CA ILE A 131 -1.08 14.83 2.16
C ILE A 131 -2.38 15.61 2.43
N LYS A 132 -2.32 16.92 2.65
CA LYS A 132 -3.51 17.77 2.85
C LYS A 132 -4.46 17.72 1.65
N LYS A 133 -3.95 17.87 0.43
CA LYS A 133 -4.77 17.80 -0.79
C LYS A 133 -5.43 16.44 -0.96
N THR A 134 -4.68 15.36 -0.74
CA THR A 134 -5.19 13.99 -0.89
C THR A 134 -6.28 13.70 0.15
N LYS A 135 -6.13 14.14 1.40
CA LYS A 135 -7.18 14.03 2.43
C LYS A 135 -8.47 14.77 2.03
N VAL A 136 -8.36 15.99 1.47
CA VAL A 136 -9.53 16.76 0.99
C VAL A 136 -10.21 16.05 -0.18
N ALA A 137 -9.44 15.55 -1.14
CA ALA A 137 -9.98 14.83 -2.29
C ALA A 137 -10.68 13.51 -1.87
N GLN A 138 -10.11 12.77 -0.92
CA GLN A 138 -10.73 11.57 -0.37
C GLN A 138 -12.07 11.88 0.30
N LYS A 139 -12.13 12.90 1.17
CA LYS A 139 -13.38 13.34 1.81
C LYS A 139 -14.43 13.79 0.81
N ALA A 140 -14.02 14.47 -0.27
CA ALA A 140 -14.93 14.87 -1.34
C ALA A 140 -15.50 13.66 -2.14
N GLN A 141 -14.77 12.54 -2.18
CA GLN A 141 -15.15 11.31 -2.87
C GLN A 141 -15.79 10.25 -1.95
N GLU A 142 -15.88 10.50 -0.64
CA GLU A 142 -16.54 9.59 0.30
C GLU A 142 -18.04 9.54 0.04
N LYS A 143 -18.45 8.66 -0.87
CA LYS A 143 -19.83 8.17 -0.90
C LYS A 143 -20.01 7.28 0.32
N LYS A 144 -20.65 7.81 1.37
CA LYS A 144 -21.02 7.01 2.53
C LYS A 144 -21.82 5.81 2.05
N PRO A 145 -21.42 4.57 2.38
CA PRO A 145 -22.21 3.41 2.03
C PRO A 145 -23.61 3.58 2.61
N LYS A 146 -24.64 3.34 1.79
CA LYS A 146 -26.03 3.38 2.26
C LYS A 146 -26.16 2.33 3.37
N LYS A 147 -26.47 2.78 4.59
CA LYS A 147 -26.79 1.85 5.68
C LYS A 147 -28.06 1.11 5.27
N ARG A 148 -27.95 -0.21 5.15
CA ARG A 148 -29.06 -1.10 4.84
C ARG A 148 -29.45 -1.86 6.09
N THR A 149 -30.73 -2.19 6.22
CA THR A 149 -31.18 -3.13 7.24
C THR A 149 -30.66 -4.54 6.89
N TYR A 150 -30.76 -5.47 7.84
CA TYR A 150 -30.43 -6.87 7.55
C TYR A 150 -31.33 -7.43 6.45
N ASP A 151 -32.62 -7.12 6.47
CA ASP A 151 -33.60 -7.60 5.49
C ASP A 151 -33.29 -7.06 4.08
N ASP A 152 -33.01 -5.75 3.95
CA ASP A 152 -32.60 -5.15 2.67
C ASP A 152 -31.30 -5.77 2.12
N ALA A 153 -30.36 -6.09 3.01
CA ALA A 153 -29.08 -6.70 2.62
C ALA A 153 -29.27 -8.16 2.18
N LYS A 154 -30.16 -8.89 2.86
CA LYS A 154 -30.53 -10.26 2.53
C LYS A 154 -31.19 -10.32 1.15
N GLU A 155 -32.15 -9.44 0.89
CA GLU A 155 -32.84 -9.36 -0.41
C GLU A 155 -31.85 -9.10 -1.55
N LEU A 156 -30.98 -8.08 -1.42
CA LEU A 156 -29.94 -7.78 -2.41
C LEU A 156 -28.97 -8.94 -2.66
N PHE A 157 -28.63 -9.70 -1.63
CA PHE A 157 -27.78 -10.87 -1.77
C PHE A 157 -28.47 -11.96 -2.58
N PHE A 158 -29.75 -12.24 -2.28
CA PHE A 158 -30.52 -13.24 -3.02
C PHE A 158 -30.77 -12.81 -4.47
N ASP A 159 -31.10 -11.55 -4.74
CA ASP A 159 -31.25 -11.04 -6.10
C ASP A 159 -29.97 -11.22 -6.93
N PHE A 160 -28.82 -10.89 -6.33
CA PHE A 160 -27.52 -11.09 -6.97
C PHE A 160 -27.22 -12.57 -7.22
N TRP A 161 -27.48 -13.41 -6.21
CA TRP A 161 -27.26 -14.86 -6.29
C TRP A 161 -28.17 -15.54 -7.32
N ASP A 162 -29.44 -15.13 -7.41
CA ASP A 162 -30.40 -15.62 -8.39
C ASP A 162 -30.03 -15.17 -9.81
N GLY A 163 -29.45 -13.98 -9.96
CA GLY A 163 -28.81 -13.55 -11.21
C GLY A 163 -27.67 -14.47 -11.64
N ILE A 164 -26.72 -14.74 -10.74
CA ILE A 164 -25.61 -15.66 -10.99
C ILE A 164 -26.11 -17.07 -11.35
N LYS A 165 -27.12 -17.58 -10.63
CA LYS A 165 -27.71 -18.90 -10.91
C LYS A 165 -28.39 -18.99 -12.27
N LYS A 166 -28.92 -17.88 -12.80
CA LYS A 166 -29.48 -17.86 -14.16
C LYS A 166 -28.39 -17.96 -15.21
N ASP A 167 -27.26 -17.29 -15.00
CA ASP A 167 -26.11 -17.32 -15.91
C ASP A 167 -25.32 -18.64 -15.81
N PHE A 168 -25.34 -19.28 -14.65
CA PHE A 168 -24.76 -20.59 -14.38
C PHE A 168 -25.80 -21.51 -13.74
N PRO A 169 -26.67 -22.17 -14.53
CA PRO A 169 -27.71 -23.06 -14.02
C PRO A 169 -27.09 -24.39 -13.60
N VAL A 170 -26.20 -24.36 -12.61
CA VAL A 170 -25.62 -25.56 -12.04
C VAL A 170 -26.63 -26.12 -11.04
N SER A 171 -27.23 -27.26 -11.38
CA SER A 171 -28.08 -28.00 -10.44
C SER A 171 -27.22 -28.57 -9.32
N SER A 172 -27.79 -28.74 -8.12
CA SER A 172 -27.12 -29.40 -7.00
C SER A 172 -26.62 -30.80 -7.37
N THR A 173 -27.31 -31.48 -8.29
CA THR A 173 -26.96 -32.80 -8.81
C THR A 173 -25.74 -32.73 -9.73
N GLY A 174 -25.65 -31.71 -10.60
CA GLY A 174 -24.48 -31.51 -11.47
C GLY A 174 -23.23 -31.08 -10.71
N MET A 175 -23.36 -30.41 -9.56
CA MET A 175 -22.24 -30.06 -8.68
C MET A 175 -21.73 -31.22 -7.82
N ALA A 176 -22.51 -32.30 -7.67
CA ALA A 176 -22.11 -33.46 -6.87
C ALA A 176 -20.95 -34.21 -7.54
N GLU A 177 -20.97 -34.35 -8.86
CA GLU A 177 -19.91 -35.00 -9.64
C GLU A 177 -18.57 -34.27 -9.49
N PHE A 178 -18.56 -32.93 -9.64
CA PHE A 178 -17.35 -32.14 -9.43
C PHE A 178 -16.85 -32.17 -7.99
N ARG A 179 -17.75 -32.27 -7.01
CA ARG A 179 -17.39 -32.41 -5.58
C ARG A 179 -16.70 -33.73 -5.33
N ASP A 180 -17.21 -34.82 -5.88
CA ASP A 180 -16.66 -36.16 -5.69
C ASP A 180 -15.30 -36.29 -6.41
N GLU A 181 -15.14 -35.70 -7.60
CA GLU A 181 -13.85 -35.59 -8.29
C GLU A 181 -12.82 -34.78 -7.49
N LEU A 182 -13.22 -33.65 -6.90
CA LEU A 182 -12.34 -32.84 -6.04
C LEU A 182 -11.92 -33.58 -4.78
N ILE A 183 -12.81 -34.35 -4.16
CA ILE A 183 -12.49 -35.17 -2.98
C ILE A 183 -11.50 -36.28 -3.37
N ALA A 184 -11.71 -36.94 -4.51
CA ALA A 184 -10.82 -37.99 -5.00
C ALA A 184 -9.42 -37.47 -5.37
N ALA A 185 -9.30 -36.23 -5.85
CA ALA A 185 -8.02 -35.62 -6.22
C ALA A 185 -7.19 -35.11 -5.02
N VAL A 186 -7.77 -35.04 -3.82
CA VAL A 186 -7.12 -34.57 -2.59
C VAL A 186 -6.72 -35.73 -1.65
N GLN A 187 -7.19 -36.95 -1.93
CA GLN A 187 -6.76 -38.19 -1.27
C GLN A 187 -5.55 -38.79 -1.95
#